data_AF-A0A8W7PLZ2-F1
#
_entry.id   AF-A0A8W7PLZ2-F1
#
_cell.length_a   1.000
_cell.length_b   1.000
_cell.length_c   1.000
_cell.angle_alpha   90.00
_cell.angle_beta   90.00
_cell.angle_gamma   90.00
#
_symmetry.space_group_name_H-M   'P 1'
#
loop_
_entity.id
_entity.type
_entity.pdbx_description
1 polymer ?
#
loop_
_entity_poly.entity_id
_entity_poly.type
_entity_poly.pdbx_seq_one_letter_code
_entity_poly.pdbx_strand_id
1 'polypeptide(L)'
;LYNIPHSQCRITTGTDGITAGRCTCASRFHEAGFKCVSSVHLNGICEVNDNCIDRDTGCYHGRCRCIDHMIEVDGICSGASTFRPNSLAYGLVFVTVLGTLYGIS
;
A
#
# COMPACT_ATOMS: atom_id res chain seq x y z
N LEU A 1 5.80 -14.97 -23.41
CA LEU A 1 4.98 -15.20 -22.20
C LEU A 1 5.68 -16.26 -21.35
N TYR A 2 6.00 -15.97 -20.09
CA TYR A 2 6.49 -16.99 -19.17
C TYR A 2 5.31 -17.91 -18.83
N ASN A 3 5.42 -19.21 -19.13
CA ASN A 3 4.37 -20.16 -18.81
C ASN A 3 4.52 -20.59 -17.34
N ILE A 4 3.69 -20.04 -16.45
CA ILE A 4 3.73 -20.38 -15.03
C ILE A 4 2.95 -21.70 -14.86
N PRO A 5 3.58 -22.78 -14.39
CA PRO A 5 2.90 -24.07 -14.23
C PRO A 5 1.67 -23.91 -13.32
N HIS A 6 0.58 -24.59 -13.67
CA HIS A 6 -0.73 -24.50 -13.00
C HIS A 6 -1.43 -23.13 -13.06
N SER A 7 -0.95 -22.19 -13.90
CA SER A 7 -1.66 -20.94 -14.16
C SER A 7 -2.35 -20.97 -15.52
N GLN A 8 -3.60 -20.49 -15.57
CA GLN A 8 -4.39 -20.44 -16.81
C GLN A 8 -5.16 -19.13 -16.88
N CYS A 9 -5.08 -18.44 -18.02
CA CYS A 9 -5.83 -17.21 -18.27
C CYS A 9 -6.81 -17.44 -19.41
N ARG A 10 -8.07 -17.05 -19.20
CA ARG A 10 -9.09 -17.00 -20.25
C ARG A 10 -9.37 -15.54 -20.57
N ILE A 11 -8.90 -15.11 -21.74
CA ILE A 11 -9.04 -13.74 -22.23
C ILE A 11 -9.96 -13.77 -23.46
N THR A 12 -10.95 -12.90 -23.46
CA THR A 12 -11.91 -12.73 -24.54
C THR A 12 -11.93 -11.26 -24.95
N THR A 13 -11.67 -10.99 -26.22
CA THR A 13 -11.81 -9.66 -26.80
C THR A 13 -13.07 -9.64 -27.66
N GLY A 14 -14.02 -8.80 -27.29
CA GLY A 14 -15.26 -8.61 -28.02
C GLY A 14 -15.04 -7.90 -29.36
N THR A 15 -16.03 -7.97 -30.25
CA THR A 15 -16.03 -7.25 -31.53
C THR A 15 -16.11 -5.72 -31.36
N ASP A 16 -16.47 -5.27 -30.17
CA ASP A 16 -16.43 -3.88 -29.69
C ASP A 16 -15.02 -3.43 -29.23
N GLY A 17 -14.02 -4.32 -29.27
CA GLY A 17 -12.65 -4.05 -28.84
C GLY A 17 -12.44 -4.12 -27.33
N ILE A 18 -13.48 -4.44 -26.56
CA ILE A 18 -13.37 -4.57 -25.10
C ILE A 18 -12.70 -5.91 -24.78
N THR A 19 -11.61 -5.86 -24.01
CA THR A 19 -10.92 -7.06 -23.53
C THR A 19 -11.34 -7.34 -22.09
N ALA A 20 -11.92 -8.51 -21.89
CA ALA A 20 -12.27 -9.02 -20.57
C ALA A 20 -11.61 -10.39 -20.38
N GLY A 21 -11.23 -10.70 -19.16
CA GLY A 21 -10.59 -11.97 -18.87
C GLY A 21 -10.48 -12.22 -17.38
N ARG A 22 -10.08 -13.46 -17.05
CA ARG A 22 -9.72 -13.86 -15.70
C ARG A 22 -8.57 -14.86 -15.76
N CYS A 23 -7.72 -14.85 -14.76
CA CYS A 23 -6.68 -15.83 -14.57
C CYS A 23 -6.89 -16.65 -13.29
N THR A 24 -6.69 -17.95 -13.39
CA THR A 24 -6.46 -18.82 -12.23
C THR A 24 -4.96 -18.97 -12.09
N CYS A 25 -4.38 -18.40 -11.03
CA CYS A 25 -2.95 -18.40 -10.80
C CYS A 25 -2.53 -19.49 -9.82
N ALA A 26 -1.31 -20.01 -10.02
CA ALA A 26 -0.70 -20.96 -9.09
C ALA A 26 -0.43 -20.32 -7.71
N SER A 27 -0.13 -21.16 -6.72
CA SER A 27 0.31 -20.68 -5.40
C SER A 27 1.48 -19.72 -5.53
N ARG A 28 1.46 -18.63 -4.74
CA ARG A 28 2.45 -17.52 -4.76
C ARG A 28 2.37 -16.59 -5.96
N PHE A 29 1.33 -16.71 -6.80
CA PHE A 29 1.04 -15.77 -7.87
C PHE A 29 -0.38 -15.20 -7.71
N HIS A 30 -0.62 -14.02 -8.26
CA HIS A 30 -1.94 -13.41 -8.32
C HIS A 30 -2.22 -12.81 -9.69
N GLU A 31 -3.50 -12.56 -9.96
CA GLU A 31 -3.93 -11.94 -11.21
C GLU A 31 -3.73 -10.42 -11.14
N ALA A 32 -3.02 -9.87 -12.14
CA ALA A 32 -2.93 -8.44 -12.37
C ALA A 32 -2.92 -8.16 -13.88
N GLY A 33 -3.94 -7.51 -14.42
CA GLY A 33 -4.01 -7.19 -15.85
C GLY A 33 -4.00 -8.42 -16.77
N PHE A 34 -4.82 -9.43 -16.48
CA PHE A 34 -4.96 -10.66 -17.27
C PHE A 34 -3.67 -11.50 -17.40
N LYS A 35 -2.74 -11.36 -16.46
CA LYS A 35 -1.55 -12.20 -16.31
C LYS A 35 -1.41 -12.63 -14.85
N CYS A 36 -0.75 -13.76 -14.63
CA CYS A 36 -0.30 -14.17 -13.30
C CYS A 36 1.08 -13.59 -13.04
N VAL A 37 1.23 -12.85 -11.96
CA VAL A 37 2.49 -12.23 -11.52
C VAL A 37 2.83 -12.72 -10.11
N SER A 38 4.12 -12.76 -9.77
CA SER A 38 4.56 -13.23 -8.45
C SER A 38 4.02 -12.32 -7.36
N SER A 39 3.49 -12.92 -6.30
CA SER A 39 2.99 -12.23 -5.12
C SER A 39 4.12 -11.96 -4.14
N VAL A 40 4.37 -10.67 -3.87
CA VAL A 40 5.47 -10.19 -3.05
C VAL A 40 4.92 -9.25 -1.98
N HIS A 41 5.30 -9.51 -0.73
CA HIS A 41 4.93 -8.66 0.41
C HIS A 41 5.91 -7.49 0.57
N LEU A 42 5.56 -6.52 1.42
CA LEU A 42 6.38 -5.39 1.81
C LEU A 42 7.82 -5.80 2.12
N ASN A 43 8.77 -4.98 1.69
CA ASN A 43 10.22 -5.22 1.74
C ASN A 43 10.74 -6.40 0.89
N GLY A 44 9.86 -7.21 0.31
CA GLY A 44 10.19 -8.28 -0.63
C GLY A 44 10.72 -7.74 -1.96
N ILE A 45 11.41 -8.61 -2.72
CA ILE A 45 12.03 -8.27 -4.01
C ILE A 45 10.96 -8.29 -5.11
N CYS A 46 10.90 -7.24 -5.93
CA CYS A 46 9.96 -7.10 -7.03
C CYS A 46 10.66 -6.65 -8.32
N GLU A 47 10.05 -6.97 -9.46
CA GLU A 47 10.49 -6.53 -10.78
C GLU A 47 9.56 -5.44 -11.34
N VAL A 48 8.26 -5.56 -11.04
CA VAL A 48 7.21 -4.63 -11.47
C VAL A 48 6.26 -4.31 -10.32
N ASN A 49 5.55 -3.18 -10.42
CA ASN A 49 4.59 -2.74 -9.40
C ASN A 49 3.52 -3.80 -9.10
N ASP A 50 3.02 -4.48 -10.13
CA ASP A 50 2.02 -5.53 -10.01
C ASP A 50 2.50 -6.71 -9.13
N ASN A 51 3.78 -6.84 -8.80
CA ASN A 51 4.22 -7.91 -7.90
C ASN A 51 3.79 -7.68 -6.45
N CYS A 52 3.62 -6.42 -6.05
CA CYS A 52 3.41 -6.05 -4.65
C CYS A 52 1.94 -6.22 -4.26
N ILE A 53 1.65 -7.16 -3.35
CA ILE A 53 0.27 -7.53 -3.00
C ILE A 53 -0.28 -6.79 -1.80
N ASP A 54 0.59 -6.20 -0.98
CA ASP A 54 0.17 -5.45 0.18
C ASP A 54 -0.40 -4.09 -0.25
N ARG A 55 -1.46 -3.65 0.44
CA ARG A 55 -2.12 -2.40 0.10
C ARG A 55 -1.15 -1.23 0.26
N ASP A 56 -1.32 -0.21 -0.60
CA ASP A 56 -0.52 1.01 -0.56
C ASP A 56 0.98 0.74 -0.75
N THR A 57 1.33 -0.33 -1.49
CA THR A 57 2.71 -0.64 -1.87
C THR A 57 2.94 -0.55 -3.37
N GLY A 58 4.18 -0.27 -3.76
CA GLY A 58 4.66 -0.23 -5.13
C GLY A 58 6.11 -0.72 -5.22
N CYS A 59 6.57 -1.04 -6.43
CA CYS A 59 7.91 -1.56 -6.65
C CYS A 59 8.90 -0.41 -6.85
N TYR A 60 9.65 -0.10 -5.79
CA TYR A 60 10.62 1.00 -5.79
C TYR A 60 12.03 0.47 -5.52
N HIS A 61 12.93 0.70 -6.46
CA HIS A 61 14.33 0.21 -6.43
C HIS A 61 14.41 -1.32 -6.20
N GLY A 62 13.55 -2.08 -6.89
CA GLY A 62 13.53 -3.54 -6.82
C GLY A 62 12.95 -4.15 -5.54
N ARG A 63 12.28 -3.34 -4.70
CA ARG A 63 11.57 -3.82 -3.51
C ARG A 63 10.19 -3.22 -3.37
N CYS A 64 9.26 -4.00 -2.86
CA CYS A 64 7.94 -3.51 -2.49
C CYS A 64 8.08 -2.55 -1.31
N ARG A 65 7.73 -1.28 -1.52
CA ARG A 65 7.73 -0.24 -0.49
C ARG A 65 6.42 0.52 -0.51
N CYS A 66 6.14 1.24 0.57
CA CYS A 66 4.97 2.10 0.64
C CYS A 66 4.97 3.15 -0.48
N ILE A 67 3.80 3.37 -1.07
CA ILE A 67 3.57 4.42 -2.07
C ILE A 67 3.66 5.80 -1.42
N ASP A 68 3.59 6.86 -2.23
CA ASP A 68 3.87 8.23 -1.79
C ASP A 68 3.12 8.67 -0.53
N HIS A 69 3.81 9.44 0.32
CA HIS A 69 3.37 9.97 1.62
C HIS A 69 2.97 8.94 2.69
N MET A 70 3.16 7.64 2.42
CA MET A 70 2.94 6.57 3.38
C MET A 70 4.26 6.14 4.01
N ILE A 71 4.21 5.75 5.28
CA ILE A 71 5.33 5.19 6.03
C ILE A 71 5.00 3.77 6.48
N GLU A 72 6.03 2.92 6.57
CA GLU A 72 5.88 1.60 7.15
C GLU A 72 5.72 1.72 8.67
N VAL A 73 4.60 1.21 9.18
CA VAL A 73 4.28 1.10 10.61
C VAL A 73 3.80 -0.32 10.84
N ASP A 74 4.49 -1.09 11.69
CA ASP A 74 4.13 -2.48 12.01
C ASP A 74 3.90 -3.40 10.79
N GLY A 75 4.74 -3.26 9.77
CA GLY A 75 4.67 -4.08 8.55
C GLY A 75 3.51 -3.74 7.61
N ILE A 76 2.82 -2.61 7.85
CA ILE A 76 1.78 -2.08 6.95
C ILE A 76 2.11 -0.64 6.56
N CYS A 77 1.63 -0.23 5.38
CA CYS A 77 1.74 1.15 4.95
C CYS A 77 0.62 1.97 5.58
N SER A 78 1.00 2.93 6.40
CA SER A 78 0.11 3.88 7.04
C SER A 78 0.44 5.27 6.54
N GLY A 79 -0.58 6.07 6.25
CA GLY A 79 -0.36 7.48 5.93
C GLY A 79 0.41 8.12 7.07
N ALA A 80 1.35 9.01 6.75
CA ALA A 80 1.79 9.98 7.73
C ALA A 80 0.54 10.75 8.13
N SER A 81 -0.11 10.32 9.20
CA SER A 81 -1.13 11.10 9.86
C SER A 81 -0.44 12.42 10.07
N THR A 82 -0.87 13.45 9.32
CA THR A 82 -0.63 14.81 9.74
C THR A 82 -1.19 14.81 11.13
N PHE A 83 -0.30 14.72 12.11
CA PHE A 83 -0.60 14.96 13.49
C PHE A 83 -1.14 16.39 13.41
N ARG A 84 -2.46 16.54 13.29
CA ARG A 84 -3.12 17.79 13.60
C ARG A 84 -3.06 17.76 15.11
N PRO A 85 -2.07 18.41 15.75
CA PRO A 85 -2.18 18.59 17.18
C PRO A 85 -3.57 19.19 17.39
N ASN A 86 -4.43 18.50 18.13
CA ASN A 86 -5.69 19.09 18.54
C ASN A 86 -5.32 20.43 19.19
N SER A 87 -5.64 21.55 18.53
CA SER A 87 -5.31 22.90 19.01
C SER A 87 -5.74 23.13 20.46
N LEU A 88 -6.76 22.38 20.89
CA LEU A 88 -7.26 22.37 22.26
C LEU A 88 -6.28 21.78 23.28
N ALA A 89 -5.51 20.75 22.93
CA ALA A 89 -4.53 20.15 23.83
C ALA A 89 -3.34 21.08 24.07
N TYR A 90 -2.88 21.79 23.03
CA TYR A 90 -1.82 22.79 23.16
C TYR A 90 -2.27 24.01 23.97
N GLY A 91 -3.51 24.47 23.78
CA GLY A 91 -4.09 25.56 24.56
C GLY A 91 -4.20 25.23 26.05
N LEU A 92 -4.65 24.03 26.39
CA LEU A 92 -4.77 23.60 27.80
C LEU A 92 -3.40 23.45 28.48
N VAL A 93 -2.39 22.93 27.78
CA VAL A 93 -1.02 22.83 28.30
C VAL A 93 -0.42 24.23 28.53
N PHE A 94 -0.67 25.18 27.63
CA PHE A 94 -0.21 26.56 27.82
C PHE A 94 -0.89 27.24 29.02
N VAL A 95 -2.20 27.06 29.19
CA VAL A 95 -2.96 27.67 30.31
C VAL A 95 -2.53 27.10 31.65
N THR A 96 -2.29 25.79 31.77
CA THR A 96 -1.84 25.17 33.02
C THR A 96 -0.41 25.57 33.38
N VAL A 97 0.49 25.66 32.39
CA VAL A 97 1.88 26.10 32.60
C VAL A 97 1.93 27.58 32.98
N LEU A 98 1.16 28.46 32.31
CA LEU A 98 1.08 29.87 32.70
C LEU A 98 0.38 30.04 34.05
N GLY A 99 -0.71 29.33 34.33
CA GLY A 99 -1.41 29.42 35.62
C GLY A 99 -0.55 28.99 36.82
N THR A 100 0.34 28.01 36.62
CA THR A 100 1.31 27.59 37.65
C THR A 100 2.49 28.56 37.79
N LEU A 101 2.93 29.21 36.70
CA LEU A 101 3.99 30.23 36.71
C LEU A 101 3.53 31.57 37.30
N TYR A 102 2.27 31.96 37.07
CA TYR A 102 1.70 33.23 37.53
C TYR A 102 0.89 33.12 38.83
N GLY A 103 0.85 31.93 39.46
CA GLY A 103 0.36 31.75 40.83
C GLY A 103 -1.03 32.32 41.08
N ILE A 104 -2.01 31.97 40.23
CA ILE A 104 -3.41 32.28 40.54
C ILE A 104 -3.93 31.16 41.46
N SER A 105 -3.73 31.34 42.76
CA SER A 105 -4.51 30.69 43.83
C SER A 105 -5.75 31.51 44.14
#